data_AF-A0A074W7W2-F1
#
_entry.id   AF-A0A074W7W2-F1
#
_cell.length_a   1.000
_cell.length_b   1.000
_cell.length_c   1.000
_cell.angle_alpha   90.00
_cell.angle_beta   90.00
_cell.angle_gamma   90.00
#
_symmetry.space_group_name_H-M   'P 1'
#
loop_
_entity.id
_entity.type
_entity.pdbx_description
1 polymer ?
#
loop_
_entity_poly.entity_id
_entity_poly.type
_entity_poly.pdbx_seq_one_letter_code
_entity_poly.pdbx_strand_id
1 'polypeptide(L)'
;MASTLTPEILQIIFCQLREHYGPKALLPSTLVCQHWRDVGCRTLCSHVVLTNSNLARFLDCAINYPEHLTAIKSLTLEIQATVLPRWIENAGTRESYRKDGLEETKVLLNQLKTVAEMILPNASSLHTFSLFVSMPKITRRRPRLDYIGFRIDNEVLGQLLRALPTSCVNLEVDTDMSNWSSQKKPHHVCSDLWHVLPQMRHVKLRMQSLCSRMLYINHEDPDDRLAQPDMTRLEQLDEQRIVKADQLRTLNICTRSREGAGPLFVECDFLQRNLDLGVQEPWGRPSTGRTLALAANLAATYRAGGFPNAVQVEISQPWFGMEDDENDPQRKERAQVYRNVMLSRDCMADNTLPQPLRRIDGDGKMLAFYDKTDTCMIGKAGDLLHYAEYSVWRETLYGARMPCCTDSVPSDVRLQATPSFMSREEWQKQSEFVMIGWREGEDHGRKVARVVPLPGADAGFEIDKMPLLEGTQMSGQIIEYFGGYL
;
A
#
# COMPACT_ATOMS: atom_id res chain seq x y z
N MET A 1 -20.99 -31.78 -31.22
CA MET A 1 -19.66 -32.26 -30.78
C MET A 1 -19.05 -31.49 -29.61
N ALA A 2 -19.53 -30.29 -29.22
CA ALA A 2 -19.03 -29.57 -28.04
C ALA A 2 -19.53 -30.10 -26.67
N SER A 3 -20.26 -31.22 -26.64
CA SER A 3 -20.86 -31.82 -25.43
C SER A 3 -19.98 -32.87 -24.76
N THR A 4 -18.72 -33.04 -25.17
CA THR A 4 -17.80 -34.06 -24.65
C THR A 4 -16.77 -33.52 -23.65
N LEU A 5 -16.65 -32.20 -23.48
CA LEU A 5 -15.74 -31.62 -22.50
C LEU A 5 -16.34 -31.74 -21.10
N THR A 6 -15.54 -32.19 -20.14
CA THR A 6 -15.95 -32.21 -18.72
C THR A 6 -15.99 -30.78 -18.15
N PRO A 7 -16.77 -30.53 -17.08
CA PRO A 7 -16.84 -29.21 -16.45
C PRO A 7 -15.47 -28.67 -16.06
N GLU A 8 -14.55 -29.53 -15.63
CA GLU A 8 -13.21 -29.15 -15.17
C GLU A 8 -12.34 -28.65 -16.32
N ILE A 9 -12.36 -29.36 -17.47
CA ILE A 9 -11.63 -28.93 -18.67
C ILE A 9 -12.22 -27.61 -19.19
N LEU A 10 -13.54 -27.50 -19.20
CA LEU A 10 -14.21 -26.28 -19.65
C LEU A 10 -13.91 -25.09 -18.72
N GLN A 11 -13.82 -25.32 -17.42
CA GLN A 11 -13.40 -24.31 -16.45
C GLN A 11 -11.97 -23.83 -16.72
N ILE A 12 -11.03 -24.74 -16.99
CA ILE A 12 -9.65 -24.38 -17.35
C ILE A 12 -9.63 -23.52 -18.61
N ILE A 13 -10.38 -23.91 -19.65
CA ILE A 13 -10.48 -23.14 -20.90
C ILE A 13 -11.04 -21.74 -20.63
N PHE A 14 -12.09 -21.62 -19.82
CA PHE A 14 -12.69 -20.33 -19.51
C PHE A 14 -11.80 -19.45 -18.63
N CYS A 15 -11.04 -20.03 -17.70
CA CYS A 15 -10.02 -19.32 -16.94
C CYS A 15 -8.98 -18.72 -17.91
N GLN A 16 -8.43 -19.54 -18.82
CA GLN A 16 -7.46 -19.08 -19.80
C GLN A 16 -8.04 -18.02 -20.77
N LEU A 17 -9.26 -18.22 -21.25
CA LEU A 17 -9.94 -17.26 -22.14
C LEU A 17 -10.11 -15.91 -21.44
N ARG A 18 -10.50 -15.94 -20.17
CA ARG A 18 -10.64 -14.73 -19.34
C ARG A 18 -9.29 -14.06 -19.09
N GLU A 19 -8.24 -14.81 -18.78
CA GLU A 19 -6.90 -14.27 -18.54
C GLU A 19 -6.32 -13.59 -19.77
N HIS A 20 -6.41 -14.25 -20.92
CA HIS A 20 -5.77 -13.76 -22.14
C HIS A 20 -6.59 -12.69 -22.86
N TYR A 21 -7.92 -12.76 -22.80
CA TYR A 21 -8.80 -11.91 -23.61
C TYR A 21 -9.84 -11.12 -22.80
N GLY A 22 -9.87 -11.30 -21.48
CA GLY A 22 -10.76 -10.58 -20.57
C GLY A 22 -12.21 -11.10 -20.55
N PRO A 23 -13.06 -10.52 -19.67
CA PRO A 23 -14.45 -10.96 -19.50
C PRO A 23 -15.32 -10.72 -20.74
N LYS A 24 -14.96 -9.74 -21.59
CA LYS A 24 -15.67 -9.45 -22.84
C LYS A 24 -15.59 -10.60 -23.86
N ALA A 25 -14.48 -11.33 -23.88
CA ALA A 25 -14.31 -12.50 -24.75
C ALA A 25 -14.94 -13.77 -24.14
N LEU A 26 -14.93 -13.89 -22.81
CA LEU A 26 -15.57 -15.01 -22.11
C LEU A 26 -17.09 -14.98 -22.28
N LEU A 27 -17.74 -13.81 -22.16
CA LEU A 27 -19.20 -13.72 -22.14
C LEU A 27 -19.91 -14.36 -23.36
N PRO A 28 -19.50 -14.15 -24.64
CA PRO A 28 -20.13 -14.83 -25.77
C PRO A 28 -20.01 -16.36 -25.72
N SER A 29 -18.90 -16.88 -25.20
CA SER A 29 -18.70 -18.34 -25.08
C SER A 29 -19.66 -18.97 -24.07
N THR A 30 -20.08 -18.24 -23.04
CA THR A 30 -21.07 -18.74 -22.07
C THR A 30 -22.48 -18.87 -22.66
N LEU A 31 -22.72 -18.32 -23.85
CA LEU A 31 -24.02 -18.37 -24.54
C LEU A 31 -24.18 -19.59 -25.46
N VAL A 32 -23.16 -20.44 -25.60
CA VAL A 32 -23.17 -21.58 -26.53
C VAL A 32 -24.23 -22.63 -26.15
N CYS A 33 -24.27 -23.04 -24.88
CA CYS A 33 -25.28 -23.96 -24.34
C CYS A 33 -25.39 -23.81 -22.81
N GLN A 34 -26.39 -24.44 -22.20
CA GLN A 34 -26.61 -24.34 -20.74
C GLN A 34 -25.40 -24.81 -19.94
N HIS A 35 -24.75 -25.91 -20.33
CA HIS A 35 -23.57 -26.41 -19.64
C HIS A 35 -22.42 -25.40 -19.66
N TRP A 36 -22.17 -24.77 -20.81
CA TRP A 36 -21.16 -23.71 -20.95
C TRP A 36 -21.54 -22.45 -20.19
N ARG A 37 -22.84 -22.14 -20.13
CA ARG A 37 -23.36 -21.05 -19.31
C ARG A 37 -23.05 -21.28 -17.84
N ASP A 38 -23.35 -22.47 -17.30
CA ASP A 38 -23.19 -22.76 -15.88
C ASP A 38 -21.71 -22.68 -15.45
N VAL A 39 -20.80 -23.32 -16.20
CA VAL A 39 -19.36 -23.29 -15.94
C VAL A 39 -18.77 -21.89 -16.19
N GLY A 40 -19.23 -21.23 -17.25
CA GLY A 40 -18.79 -19.89 -17.64
C GLY A 40 -19.20 -18.83 -16.62
N CYS A 41 -20.44 -18.88 -16.12
CA CYS A 41 -20.93 -17.98 -15.07
C CYS A 41 -20.13 -18.14 -13.78
N ARG A 42 -19.87 -19.38 -13.32
CA ARG A 42 -18.99 -19.60 -12.15
C ARG A 42 -17.60 -19.00 -12.36
N THR A 43 -17.06 -19.13 -13.57
CA THR A 43 -15.74 -18.57 -13.91
C THR A 43 -15.75 -17.04 -13.96
N LEU A 44 -16.82 -16.43 -14.50
CA LEU A 44 -17.01 -14.97 -14.49
C LEU A 44 -17.13 -14.42 -13.06
N CYS A 45 -17.90 -15.11 -12.20
CA CYS A 45 -18.12 -14.73 -10.81
C CYS A 45 -16.94 -15.04 -9.89
N SER A 46 -15.99 -15.91 -10.29
CA SER A 46 -14.88 -16.32 -9.42
C SER A 46 -13.93 -15.19 -9.02
N HIS A 47 -13.69 -14.23 -9.90
CA HIS A 47 -12.89 -13.05 -9.61
C HIS A 47 -13.69 -11.82 -10.02
N VAL A 48 -14.07 -10.98 -9.07
CA VAL A 48 -14.95 -9.83 -9.30
C VAL A 48 -14.16 -8.55 -9.07
N VAL A 49 -14.20 -7.65 -10.05
CA VAL A 49 -13.64 -6.30 -9.94
C VAL A 49 -14.78 -5.30 -10.03
N LEU A 50 -15.06 -4.62 -8.92
CA LEU A 50 -16.09 -3.62 -8.81
C LEU A 50 -15.46 -2.22 -8.87
N THR A 51 -15.99 -1.39 -9.74
CA THR A 51 -15.63 0.01 -9.89
C THR A 51 -16.85 0.89 -9.61
N ASN A 52 -16.66 2.19 -9.47
CA ASN A 52 -17.78 3.13 -9.28
C ASN A 52 -18.89 2.95 -10.34
N SER A 53 -18.54 2.60 -11.58
CA SER A 53 -19.49 2.51 -12.68
C SER A 53 -20.27 1.19 -12.75
N ASN A 54 -19.80 0.13 -12.09
CA ASN A 54 -20.46 -1.18 -12.13
C ASN A 54 -20.96 -1.67 -10.76
N LEU A 55 -20.57 -1.02 -9.65
CA LEU A 55 -20.90 -1.43 -8.30
C LEU A 55 -22.41 -1.51 -8.06
N ALA A 56 -23.16 -0.44 -8.40
CA ALA A 56 -24.62 -0.41 -8.24
C ALA A 56 -25.30 -1.60 -8.94
N ARG A 57 -24.99 -1.81 -10.22
CA ARG A 57 -25.55 -2.90 -11.03
C ARG A 57 -25.17 -4.27 -10.49
N PHE A 58 -23.96 -4.41 -9.94
CA PHE A 58 -23.54 -5.65 -9.31
C PHE A 58 -24.35 -5.92 -8.03
N LEU A 59 -24.58 -4.92 -7.19
CA LEU A 59 -25.40 -5.05 -5.99
C LEU A 59 -26.84 -5.45 -6.35
N ASP A 60 -27.44 -4.82 -7.36
CA ASP A 60 -28.77 -5.20 -7.86
C ASP A 60 -28.81 -6.65 -8.34
N CYS A 61 -27.77 -7.10 -9.03
CA CYS A 61 -27.65 -8.49 -9.49
C CYS A 61 -27.49 -9.46 -8.32
N ALA A 62 -26.65 -9.12 -7.34
CA ALA A 62 -26.39 -9.95 -6.17
C ALA A 62 -27.63 -10.17 -5.30
N ILE A 63 -28.54 -9.18 -5.23
CA ILE A 63 -29.84 -9.32 -4.57
C ILE A 63 -30.70 -10.38 -5.26
N ASN A 64 -30.67 -10.42 -6.59
CA ASN A 64 -31.49 -11.33 -7.38
C ASN A 64 -30.89 -12.73 -7.53
N TYR A 65 -29.57 -12.87 -7.41
CA TYR A 65 -28.82 -14.12 -7.63
C TYR A 65 -27.76 -14.36 -6.54
N PRO A 66 -28.17 -14.50 -5.26
CA PRO A 66 -27.25 -14.63 -4.13
C PRO A 66 -26.37 -15.90 -4.21
N GLU A 67 -26.82 -16.95 -4.90
CA GLU A 67 -26.07 -18.19 -5.09
C GLU A 67 -24.73 -17.97 -5.81
N HIS A 68 -24.64 -16.93 -6.65
CA HIS A 68 -23.40 -16.58 -7.35
C HIS A 68 -22.33 -15.99 -6.43
N LEU A 69 -22.72 -15.45 -5.26
CA LEU A 69 -21.77 -14.90 -4.28
C LEU A 69 -20.86 -15.99 -3.71
N THR A 70 -21.38 -17.19 -3.54
CA THR A 70 -20.61 -18.34 -3.06
C THR A 70 -19.48 -18.76 -4.02
N ALA A 71 -19.56 -18.36 -5.29
CA ALA A 71 -18.53 -18.64 -6.28
C ALA A 71 -17.38 -17.62 -6.26
N ILE A 72 -17.55 -16.47 -5.59
CA ILE A 72 -16.53 -15.41 -5.55
C ILE A 72 -15.35 -15.89 -4.73
N LYS A 73 -14.20 -16.05 -5.40
CA LYS A 73 -12.89 -16.38 -4.80
C LYS A 73 -12.03 -15.14 -4.55
N SER A 74 -12.24 -14.10 -5.35
CA SER A 74 -11.52 -12.84 -5.21
C SER A 74 -12.46 -11.67 -5.47
N LEU A 75 -12.43 -10.67 -4.59
CA LEU A 75 -13.20 -9.44 -4.73
C LEU A 75 -12.26 -8.24 -4.65
N THR A 76 -12.22 -7.44 -5.71
CA THR A 76 -11.48 -6.18 -5.76
C THR A 76 -12.44 -5.02 -5.90
N LEU A 77 -12.39 -4.07 -4.98
CA LEU A 77 -13.10 -2.80 -5.03
C LEU A 77 -12.12 -1.72 -5.52
N GLU A 78 -12.22 -1.31 -6.77
CA GLU A 78 -11.44 -0.23 -7.36
C GLU A 78 -12.26 1.06 -7.41
N ILE A 79 -12.11 1.85 -6.35
CA ILE A 79 -12.83 3.08 -6.13
C ILE A 79 -12.06 4.24 -6.74
N GLN A 80 -12.66 4.96 -7.68
CA GLN A 80 -12.09 6.20 -8.18
C GLN A 80 -12.61 7.36 -7.35
N ALA A 81 -11.72 8.10 -6.71
CA ALA A 81 -12.10 9.27 -5.93
C ALA A 81 -12.68 10.36 -6.84
N THR A 82 -13.88 10.84 -6.52
CA THR A 82 -14.42 12.05 -7.11
C THR A 82 -13.80 13.25 -6.40
N VAL A 83 -13.27 14.21 -7.16
CA VAL A 83 -12.65 15.41 -6.60
C VAL A 83 -13.28 16.66 -7.19
N LEU A 84 -13.53 17.66 -6.35
CA LEU A 84 -13.97 18.98 -6.80
C LEU A 84 -12.80 19.96 -6.92
N PRO A 85 -12.78 20.80 -7.97
CA PRO A 85 -11.86 21.92 -8.05
C PRO A 85 -12.12 22.96 -6.94
N ARG A 86 -11.07 23.37 -6.23
CA ARG A 86 -11.10 24.34 -5.10
C ARG A 86 -11.88 25.64 -5.36
N TRP A 87 -11.89 26.12 -6.59
CA TRP A 87 -12.36 27.46 -6.96
C TRP A 87 -13.87 27.55 -7.20
N ILE A 88 -14.59 26.42 -7.10
CA ILE A 88 -16.02 26.36 -7.45
C ILE A 88 -16.92 26.77 -6.28
N GLU A 89 -16.41 26.93 -5.04
CA GLU A 89 -17.30 26.91 -3.87
C GLU A 89 -17.04 27.97 -2.80
N ASN A 90 -18.15 28.46 -2.23
CA ASN A 90 -18.17 29.26 -1.02
C ASN A 90 -17.70 28.42 0.20
N ALA A 91 -17.15 29.08 1.22
CA ALA A 91 -16.58 28.40 2.40
C ALA A 91 -17.55 27.44 3.12
N GLY A 92 -18.86 27.73 3.13
CA GLY A 92 -19.87 26.88 3.76
C GLY A 92 -20.08 25.55 3.03
N THR A 93 -20.06 25.55 1.69
CA THR A 93 -20.15 24.32 0.89
C THR A 93 -18.90 23.46 1.09
N ARG A 94 -17.72 24.10 1.12
CA ARG A 94 -16.45 23.41 1.39
C ARG A 94 -16.45 22.63 2.70
N GLU A 95 -17.01 23.20 3.76
CA GLU A 95 -17.07 22.53 5.05
C GLU A 95 -18.04 21.34 5.04
N SER A 96 -19.21 21.52 4.41
CA SER A 96 -20.14 20.41 4.22
C SER A 96 -19.52 19.29 3.38
N TYR A 97 -18.80 19.59 2.30
CA TYR A 97 -18.13 18.53 1.51
C TYR A 97 -16.98 17.86 2.24
N ARG A 98 -16.24 18.57 3.09
CA ARG A 98 -15.21 17.95 3.94
C ARG A 98 -15.82 16.98 4.95
N LYS A 99 -16.96 17.33 5.51
CA LYS A 99 -17.65 16.54 6.54
C LYS A 99 -18.44 15.37 5.93
N ASP A 100 -19.25 15.68 4.92
CA ASP A 100 -20.30 14.81 4.41
C ASP A 100 -19.95 14.21 3.04
N GLY A 101 -18.88 14.67 2.39
CA GLY A 101 -18.53 14.29 1.02
C GLY A 101 -19.50 14.83 -0.03
N LEU A 102 -19.19 14.57 -1.29
CA LEU A 102 -20.11 14.79 -2.41
C LEU A 102 -21.32 13.84 -2.33
N GLU A 103 -22.43 14.15 -2.99
CA GLU A 103 -23.58 13.24 -3.03
C GLU A 103 -23.19 11.89 -3.66
N GLU A 104 -22.38 11.91 -4.71
CA GLU A 104 -21.81 10.70 -5.32
C GLU A 104 -20.93 9.93 -4.33
N THR A 105 -20.22 10.63 -3.45
CA THR A 105 -19.43 10.01 -2.37
C THR A 105 -20.33 9.31 -1.36
N LYS A 106 -21.44 9.94 -0.95
CA LYS A 106 -22.40 9.35 -0.01
C LYS A 106 -23.06 8.10 -0.60
N VAL A 107 -23.50 8.18 -1.85
CA VAL A 107 -24.07 7.02 -2.58
C VAL A 107 -23.06 5.88 -2.62
N LEU A 108 -21.82 6.19 -2.97
CA LEU A 108 -20.75 5.19 -3.00
C LEU A 108 -20.45 4.60 -1.62
N LEU A 109 -20.37 5.42 -0.56
CA LEU A 109 -20.19 4.93 0.81
C LEU A 109 -21.34 4.00 1.24
N ASN A 110 -22.58 4.33 0.89
CA ASN A 110 -23.72 3.45 1.17
C ASN A 110 -23.63 2.13 0.39
N GLN A 111 -23.20 2.16 -0.88
CA GLN A 111 -22.96 0.94 -1.65
C GLN A 111 -21.86 0.08 -1.02
N LEU A 112 -20.79 0.69 -0.50
CA LEU A 112 -19.74 -0.03 0.24
C LEU A 112 -20.26 -0.67 1.53
N LYS A 113 -21.18 0.00 2.26
CA LYS A 113 -21.87 -0.61 3.40
C LYS A 113 -22.70 -1.81 2.97
N THR A 114 -23.43 -1.71 1.85
CA THR A 114 -24.17 -2.86 1.30
C THR A 114 -23.22 -4.01 0.90
N VAL A 115 -22.02 -3.72 0.40
CA VAL A 115 -21.00 -4.76 0.18
C VAL A 115 -20.63 -5.45 1.50
N ALA A 116 -20.40 -4.69 2.57
CA ALA A 116 -20.09 -5.25 3.89
C ALA A 116 -21.26 -6.07 4.47
N GLU A 117 -22.50 -5.60 4.34
CA GLU A 117 -23.66 -6.24 4.96
C GLU A 117 -24.16 -7.46 4.17
N MET A 118 -24.09 -7.42 2.85
CA MET A 118 -24.76 -8.40 1.97
C MET A 118 -23.79 -9.25 1.18
N ILE A 119 -22.70 -8.69 0.66
CA ILE A 119 -21.81 -9.42 -0.27
C ILE A 119 -20.80 -10.25 0.49
N LEU A 120 -20.01 -9.62 1.36
CA LEU A 120 -18.90 -10.27 2.06
C LEU A 120 -19.35 -11.47 2.93
N PRO A 121 -20.45 -11.38 3.71
CA PRO A 121 -20.90 -12.51 4.52
C PRO A 121 -21.36 -13.72 3.71
N ASN A 122 -21.83 -13.50 2.47
CA ASN A 122 -22.31 -14.56 1.57
C ASN A 122 -21.23 -15.08 0.61
N ALA A 123 -20.06 -14.44 0.56
CA ALA A 123 -18.94 -14.84 -0.28
C ALA A 123 -18.08 -15.92 0.41
N SER A 124 -18.69 -17.05 0.77
CA SER A 124 -18.05 -18.11 1.58
C SER A 124 -16.78 -18.71 0.95
N SER A 125 -16.58 -18.59 -0.36
CA SER A 125 -15.37 -19.02 -1.05
C SER A 125 -14.33 -17.90 -1.24
N LEU A 126 -14.52 -16.71 -0.67
CA LEU A 126 -13.64 -15.56 -0.89
C LEU A 126 -12.29 -15.81 -0.23
N HIS A 127 -11.22 -15.90 -1.00
CA HIS A 127 -9.84 -16.05 -0.50
C HIS A 127 -9.09 -14.72 -0.44
N THR A 128 -9.45 -13.79 -1.34
CA THR A 128 -8.73 -12.52 -1.49
C THR A 128 -9.70 -11.35 -1.55
N PHE A 129 -9.50 -10.38 -0.66
CA PHE A 129 -10.20 -9.10 -0.69
C PHE A 129 -9.20 -7.97 -0.92
N SER A 130 -9.54 -7.07 -1.85
CA SER A 130 -8.74 -5.89 -2.14
C SER A 130 -9.62 -4.65 -2.22
N LEU A 131 -9.19 -3.56 -1.60
CA LEU A 131 -9.79 -2.24 -1.72
C LEU A 131 -8.72 -1.25 -2.19
N PHE A 132 -9.02 -0.54 -3.27
CA PHE A 132 -8.17 0.51 -3.82
C PHE A 132 -8.98 1.79 -3.95
N VAL A 133 -8.47 2.86 -3.38
CA VAL A 133 -8.94 4.20 -3.70
C VAL A 133 -7.90 4.83 -4.60
N SER A 134 -8.30 5.22 -5.80
CA SER A 134 -7.45 5.86 -6.79
C SER A 134 -7.85 7.32 -6.93
N MET A 135 -6.93 8.22 -6.59
CA MET A 135 -7.10 9.64 -6.87
C MET A 135 -6.97 9.91 -8.37
N PRO A 136 -7.78 10.82 -8.95
CA PRO A 136 -7.67 11.18 -10.35
C PRO A 136 -6.31 11.83 -10.61
N LYS A 137 -5.64 11.41 -11.69
CA LYS A 137 -4.29 11.91 -12.03
C LYS A 137 -4.31 13.43 -12.20
N ILE A 138 -3.63 14.14 -11.30
CA ILE A 138 -3.44 15.58 -11.42
C ILE A 138 -2.43 15.82 -12.54
N THR A 139 -2.91 16.28 -13.69
CA THR A 139 -2.02 16.66 -14.79
C THR A 139 -1.26 17.95 -14.42
N ARG A 140 0.04 18.04 -14.76
CA ARG A 140 0.93 19.19 -14.46
C ARG A 140 0.36 20.56 -14.88
N ARG A 141 -0.62 20.60 -15.79
CA ARG A 141 -1.30 21.82 -16.22
C ARG A 141 -2.24 22.41 -15.16
N ARG A 142 -2.51 21.70 -14.06
CA ARG A 142 -3.31 22.21 -12.92
C ARG A 142 -2.46 22.12 -11.65
N PRO A 143 -1.73 23.20 -11.28
CA PRO A 143 -0.80 23.16 -10.16
C PRO A 143 -1.58 22.92 -8.85
N ARG A 144 -1.23 21.83 -8.14
CA ARG A 144 -1.51 21.55 -6.70
C ARG A 144 -2.75 22.25 -6.12
N LEU A 145 -3.89 22.19 -6.80
CA LEU A 145 -5.12 22.76 -6.26
C LEU A 145 -5.55 21.88 -5.08
N ASP A 146 -5.93 22.49 -3.96
CA ASP A 146 -6.54 21.80 -2.82
C ASP A 146 -7.85 21.15 -3.28
N TYR A 147 -7.75 19.92 -3.78
CA TYR A 147 -8.91 19.13 -4.13
C TYR A 147 -9.63 18.74 -2.84
N ILE A 148 -10.92 19.05 -2.76
CA ILE A 148 -11.81 18.41 -1.81
C ILE A 148 -12.19 17.09 -2.47
N GLY A 149 -11.62 15.99 -1.97
CA GLY A 149 -11.74 14.67 -2.57
C GLY A 149 -12.60 13.73 -1.75
N PHE A 150 -13.00 12.64 -2.40
CA PHE A 150 -13.55 11.45 -1.74
C PHE A 150 -12.66 11.02 -0.58
N ARG A 151 -13.30 10.78 0.56
CA ARG A 151 -12.69 10.16 1.74
C ARG A 151 -13.47 8.90 2.07
N ILE A 152 -12.77 7.78 2.22
CA ILE A 152 -13.41 6.58 2.75
C ILE A 152 -13.51 6.73 4.26
N ASP A 153 -14.72 6.66 4.80
CA ASP A 153 -14.92 6.70 6.24
C ASP A 153 -14.32 5.44 6.87
N ASN A 154 -13.51 5.62 7.92
CA ASN A 154 -12.90 4.55 8.70
C ASN A 154 -13.96 3.57 9.22
N GLU A 155 -15.16 4.04 9.58
CA GLU A 155 -16.24 3.16 10.01
C GLU A 155 -16.68 2.22 8.88
N VAL A 156 -16.82 2.74 7.65
CA VAL A 156 -17.15 1.92 6.48
C VAL A 156 -16.02 0.93 6.18
N LEU A 157 -14.77 1.36 6.30
CA LEU A 157 -13.61 0.47 6.15
C LEU A 157 -13.59 -0.61 7.23
N GLY A 158 -13.89 -0.26 8.49
CA GLY A 158 -14.02 -1.20 9.59
C GLY A 158 -15.13 -2.21 9.36
N GLN A 159 -16.29 -1.78 8.86
CA GLN A 159 -17.39 -2.66 8.48
C GLN A 159 -16.98 -3.66 7.40
N LEU A 160 -16.29 -3.21 6.35
CA LEU A 160 -15.76 -4.09 5.31
C LEU A 160 -14.81 -5.14 5.90
N LEU A 161 -13.89 -4.73 6.77
CA LEU A 161 -12.93 -5.64 7.42
C LEU A 161 -13.61 -6.66 8.33
N ARG A 162 -14.55 -6.23 9.18
CA ARG A 162 -15.31 -7.11 10.09
C ARG A 162 -16.22 -8.08 9.36
N ALA A 163 -16.66 -7.74 8.15
CA ALA A 163 -17.53 -8.57 7.33
C ALA A 163 -16.77 -9.62 6.49
N LEU A 164 -15.42 -9.60 6.49
CA LEU A 164 -14.64 -10.58 5.74
C LEU A 164 -14.92 -12.01 6.25
N PRO A 165 -15.24 -12.96 5.35
CA PRO A 165 -15.44 -14.35 5.74
C PRO A 165 -14.12 -14.98 6.19
N THR A 166 -14.21 -16.06 6.97
CA THR A 166 -13.04 -16.80 7.48
C THR A 166 -12.20 -17.47 6.39
N SER A 167 -12.78 -17.69 5.20
CA SER A 167 -12.07 -18.16 4.02
C SER A 167 -11.16 -17.09 3.41
N CYS A 168 -11.36 -15.81 3.75
CA CYS A 168 -10.55 -14.73 3.22
C CYS A 168 -9.23 -14.69 3.98
N VAL A 169 -8.15 -15.06 3.30
CA VAL A 169 -6.80 -15.16 3.86
C VAL A 169 -5.85 -14.12 3.26
N ASN A 170 -6.27 -13.36 2.25
CA ASN A 170 -5.44 -12.34 1.61
C ASN A 170 -6.15 -10.99 1.64
N LEU A 171 -5.47 -9.97 2.15
CA LEU A 171 -6.01 -8.63 2.32
C LEU A 171 -5.09 -7.59 1.66
N GLU A 172 -5.68 -6.75 0.82
CA GLU A 172 -5.03 -5.54 0.32
C GLU A 172 -5.93 -4.33 0.54
N VAL A 173 -5.43 -3.33 1.28
CA VAL A 173 -6.14 -2.07 1.51
C VAL A 173 -5.22 -0.93 1.15
N ASP A 174 -5.45 -0.32 0.00
CA ASP A 174 -4.77 0.87 -0.46
C ASP A 174 -5.80 2.00 -0.57
N THR A 175 -5.86 2.84 0.47
CA THR A 175 -6.74 4.01 0.48
C THR A 175 -6.06 5.22 -0.14
N ASP A 176 -4.84 5.10 -0.66
CA ASP A 176 -4.04 6.23 -1.14
C ASP A 176 -4.02 7.40 -0.14
N MET A 177 -3.96 7.08 1.15
CA MET A 177 -4.04 8.03 2.26
C MET A 177 -5.35 8.86 2.31
N SER A 178 -6.43 8.37 1.70
CA SER A 178 -7.73 9.05 1.63
C SER A 178 -8.74 8.53 2.67
N ASN A 179 -8.32 7.76 3.67
CA ASN A 179 -9.21 7.31 4.73
C ASN A 179 -9.27 8.28 5.90
N TRP A 180 -10.45 8.46 6.48
CA TRP A 180 -10.73 9.49 7.47
C TRP A 180 -11.85 9.06 8.40
N SER A 181 -12.01 9.71 9.55
CA SER A 181 -13.16 9.46 10.43
C SER A 181 -13.98 10.73 10.64
N SER A 182 -15.25 10.72 10.22
CA SER A 182 -16.17 11.86 10.34
C SER A 182 -16.75 12.08 11.74
N GLN A 183 -16.64 11.08 12.60
CA GLN A 183 -17.30 11.07 13.89
C GLN A 183 -16.53 11.85 14.97
N LYS A 184 -17.27 12.39 15.94
CA LYS A 184 -16.70 13.05 17.14
C LYS A 184 -15.78 12.10 17.92
N LYS A 185 -16.15 10.82 17.99
CA LYS A 185 -15.30 9.72 18.45
C LYS A 185 -14.75 9.02 17.22
N PRO A 186 -13.48 9.25 16.89
CA PRO A 186 -13.02 8.88 15.56
C PRO A 186 -12.63 7.40 15.46
N HIS A 187 -13.42 6.61 14.73
CA HIS A 187 -13.22 5.17 14.55
C HIS A 187 -11.80 4.82 14.12
N HIS A 188 -11.24 3.79 14.75
CA HIS A 188 -9.85 3.40 14.60
C HIS A 188 -9.73 2.05 13.89
N VAL A 189 -9.50 2.07 12.57
CA VAL A 189 -9.42 0.84 11.74
C VAL A 189 -8.39 -0.19 12.21
N CYS A 190 -7.34 0.21 12.94
CA CYS A 190 -6.41 -0.79 13.47
C CYS A 190 -7.08 -1.75 14.45
N SER A 191 -8.15 -1.29 15.12
CA SER A 191 -9.02 -2.09 15.98
C SER A 191 -9.95 -3.03 15.19
N ASP A 192 -10.00 -2.93 13.87
CA ASP A 192 -10.61 -3.98 13.03
C ASP A 192 -9.54 -4.88 12.43
N LEU A 193 -8.39 -4.31 12.06
CA LEU A 193 -7.27 -5.05 11.50
C LEU A 193 -6.80 -6.15 12.45
N TRP A 194 -6.63 -5.88 13.75
CA TRP A 194 -6.19 -6.92 14.70
C TRP A 194 -7.17 -8.10 14.84
N HIS A 195 -8.46 -7.91 14.58
CA HIS A 195 -9.44 -9.02 14.55
C HIS A 195 -9.30 -9.87 13.30
N VAL A 196 -8.88 -9.27 12.18
CA VAL A 196 -8.77 -9.92 10.88
C VAL A 196 -7.39 -10.57 10.70
N LEU A 197 -6.32 -9.97 11.22
CA LEU A 197 -4.94 -10.44 11.07
C LEU A 197 -4.72 -11.93 11.41
N PRO A 198 -5.33 -12.52 12.46
CA PRO A 198 -5.11 -13.93 12.82
C PRO A 198 -5.40 -14.95 11.71
N GLN A 199 -6.37 -14.66 10.84
CA GLN A 199 -6.72 -15.52 9.69
C GLN A 199 -6.00 -15.11 8.39
N MET A 200 -5.27 -14.00 8.38
CA MET A 200 -4.58 -13.55 7.18
C MET A 200 -3.28 -14.32 6.96
N ARG A 201 -3.06 -14.69 5.71
CA ARG A 201 -1.80 -15.19 5.18
C ARG A 201 -0.97 -14.09 4.54
N HIS A 202 -1.60 -13.19 3.79
CA HIS A 202 -0.90 -12.14 3.05
C HIS A 202 -1.62 -10.79 3.21
N VAL A 203 -0.92 -9.78 3.72
CA VAL A 203 -1.49 -8.47 4.05
C VAL A 203 -0.68 -7.34 3.41
N LYS A 204 -1.36 -6.43 2.72
CA LYS A 204 -0.79 -5.20 2.16
C LYS A 204 -1.64 -4.00 2.58
N LEU A 205 -1.09 -3.05 3.34
CA LEU A 205 -1.80 -1.87 3.84
C LEU A 205 -1.12 -0.55 3.42
N ARG A 206 -1.83 0.32 2.71
CA ARG A 206 -1.43 1.70 2.41
C ARG A 206 -2.56 2.62 2.86
N MET A 207 -2.42 3.18 4.06
CA MET A 207 -3.47 3.93 4.72
C MET A 207 -2.91 5.12 5.51
N GLN A 208 -3.71 6.18 5.64
CA GLN A 208 -3.30 7.43 6.30
C GLN A 208 -3.00 7.27 7.78
N SER A 209 -3.71 6.35 8.45
CA SER A 209 -3.70 6.23 9.90
C SER A 209 -3.58 4.77 10.31
N LEU A 210 -2.33 4.28 10.31
CA LEU A 210 -1.96 3.01 10.94
C LEU A 210 -1.19 3.31 12.22
N CYS A 211 -1.48 2.54 13.27
CA CYS A 211 -0.72 2.58 14.52
C CYS A 211 -0.63 1.19 15.15
N SER A 212 0.15 1.10 16.21
CA SER A 212 0.52 -0.13 16.92
C SER A 212 -0.67 -0.89 17.53
N ARG A 213 -1.86 -0.28 17.63
CA ARG A 213 -3.08 -0.97 18.08
C ARG A 213 -3.46 -2.16 17.20
N MET A 214 -3.03 -2.20 15.93
CA MET A 214 -3.24 -3.40 15.09
C MET A 214 -2.50 -4.63 15.62
N LEU A 215 -1.58 -4.46 16.58
CA LEU A 215 -0.71 -5.49 17.13
C LEU A 215 -1.10 -5.91 18.56
N TYR A 216 -2.07 -5.22 19.16
CA TYR A 216 -2.38 -5.36 20.58
C TYR A 216 -3.89 -5.43 20.83
N ILE A 217 -4.31 -6.52 21.46
CA ILE A 217 -5.66 -6.78 21.94
C ILE A 217 -5.95 -5.88 23.13
N ASN A 218 -6.65 -4.77 22.91
CA ASN A 218 -7.16 -3.94 24.01
C ASN A 218 -8.68 -4.06 24.13
N HIS A 219 -9.14 -4.41 25.33
CA HIS A 219 -10.56 -4.45 25.68
C HIS A 219 -11.07 -3.12 26.27
N GLU A 220 -10.16 -2.20 26.63
CA GLU A 220 -10.50 -0.85 27.07
C GLU A 220 -10.68 0.08 25.86
N ASP A 221 -11.55 1.10 26.01
CA ASP A 221 -12.15 1.94 24.95
C ASP A 221 -11.37 1.90 23.60
N PRO A 222 -11.89 1.18 22.58
CA PRO A 222 -11.20 1.03 21.30
C PRO A 222 -10.97 2.37 20.59
N ASP A 223 -11.67 3.43 21.01
CA ASP A 223 -11.59 4.78 20.47
C ASP A 223 -10.59 5.71 21.19
N ASP A 224 -9.98 5.30 22.32
CA ASP A 224 -9.01 6.14 23.03
C ASP A 224 -7.67 6.24 22.27
N ARG A 225 -7.48 7.26 21.46
CA ARG A 225 -6.28 7.41 20.63
C ARG A 225 -5.00 7.77 21.39
N LEU A 226 -5.10 8.19 22.64
CA LEU A 226 -3.95 8.68 23.43
C LEU A 226 -3.13 7.53 24.01
N ALA A 227 -3.73 6.35 24.18
CA ALA A 227 -3.04 5.14 24.61
C ALA A 227 -2.58 4.31 23.40
N GLN A 228 -1.45 4.68 22.79
CA GLN A 228 -0.71 3.76 21.92
C GLN A 228 0.16 2.86 22.80
N PRO A 229 0.05 1.53 22.68
CA PRO A 229 0.95 0.64 23.40
C PRO A 229 2.37 0.81 22.87
N ASP A 230 3.31 1.12 23.76
CA ASP A 230 4.73 1.04 23.47
C ASP A 230 5.16 -0.42 23.57
N MET A 231 5.10 -1.14 22.44
CA MET A 231 5.48 -2.55 22.37
C MET A 231 6.98 -2.77 22.57
N THR A 232 7.81 -1.72 22.67
CA THR A 232 9.22 -1.89 23.00
C THR A 232 9.45 -2.17 24.49
N ARG A 233 8.45 -1.88 25.33
CA ARG A 233 8.45 -2.15 26.78
C ARG A 233 7.64 -3.42 27.09
N LEU A 234 7.95 -4.52 26.39
CA LEU A 234 7.23 -5.80 26.51
C LEU A 234 7.13 -6.33 27.95
N GLU A 235 8.10 -6.04 28.81
CA GLU A 235 8.06 -6.45 30.23
C GLU A 235 6.83 -5.91 30.99
N GLN A 236 6.19 -4.86 30.47
CA GLN A 236 4.97 -4.26 31.02
C GLN A 236 3.70 -4.66 30.27
N LEU A 237 3.82 -5.38 29.16
CA LEU A 237 2.71 -5.76 28.31
C LEU A 237 2.35 -7.22 28.58
N ASP A 238 1.05 -7.46 28.66
CA ASP A 238 0.51 -8.80 28.74
C ASP A 238 0.73 -9.51 27.39
N GLU A 239 1.65 -10.47 27.33
CA GLU A 239 1.94 -11.24 26.11
C GLU A 239 0.69 -11.92 25.53
N GLN A 240 -0.32 -12.19 26.37
CA GLN A 240 -1.61 -12.76 25.93
C GLN A 240 -2.42 -11.77 25.09
N ARG A 241 -2.12 -10.48 25.22
CA ARG A 241 -2.73 -9.41 24.44
C ARG A 241 -1.97 -9.07 23.17
N ILE A 242 -0.88 -9.76 22.85
CA ILE A 242 -0.23 -9.61 21.55
C ILE A 242 -1.05 -10.38 20.51
N VAL A 243 -1.36 -9.74 19.38
CA VAL A 243 -2.08 -10.39 18.28
C VAL A 243 -1.28 -11.60 17.79
N LYS A 244 -1.90 -12.78 17.85
CA LYS A 244 -1.35 -14.02 17.33
C LYS A 244 -1.87 -14.26 15.91
N ALA A 245 -1.01 -14.06 14.92
CA ALA A 245 -1.31 -14.30 13.52
C ALA A 245 -0.42 -15.42 12.97
N ASP A 246 -0.72 -16.64 13.40
CA ASP A 246 0.05 -17.83 13.04
C ASP A 246 -0.01 -18.13 11.54
N GLN A 247 -1.04 -17.66 10.83
CA GLN A 247 -1.16 -17.89 9.38
C GLN A 247 -0.37 -16.86 8.55
N LEU A 248 0.03 -15.75 9.16
CA LEU A 248 0.63 -14.62 8.47
C LEU A 248 1.99 -15.01 7.89
N ARG A 249 2.11 -14.92 6.57
CA ARG A 249 3.35 -15.12 5.81
C ARG A 249 3.98 -13.78 5.44
N THR A 250 3.19 -12.84 4.94
CA THR A 250 3.69 -11.53 4.53
C THR A 250 2.83 -10.40 5.06
N LEU A 251 3.47 -9.36 5.61
CA LEU A 251 2.84 -8.10 6.00
C LEU A 251 3.63 -6.94 5.40
N ASN A 252 3.03 -6.21 4.47
CA ASN A 252 3.64 -5.05 3.83
C ASN A 252 2.81 -3.81 4.15
N ILE A 253 3.44 -2.79 4.70
CA ILE A 253 2.80 -1.51 5.02
C ILE A 253 3.49 -0.41 4.24
N CYS A 254 2.74 0.43 3.55
CA CYS A 254 3.27 1.62 2.90
C CYS A 254 2.67 2.87 3.51
N THR A 255 3.51 3.77 4.00
CA THR A 255 3.08 5.07 4.57
C THR A 255 3.15 6.21 3.56
N ARG A 256 3.45 5.89 2.29
CA ARG A 256 3.47 6.84 1.18
C ARG A 256 2.13 6.88 0.45
N SER A 257 1.64 8.08 0.14
CA SER A 257 0.58 8.27 -0.86
C SER A 257 1.14 8.07 -2.29
N ARG A 258 0.30 7.58 -3.22
CA ARG A 258 0.64 7.44 -4.63
C ARG A 258 1.07 8.78 -5.21
N GLU A 259 2.06 8.74 -6.09
CA GLU A 259 2.47 9.96 -6.77
C GLU A 259 1.32 10.60 -7.56
N GLY A 260 1.08 11.89 -7.30
CA GLY A 260 0.03 12.65 -7.96
C GLY A 260 -1.35 12.57 -7.29
N ALA A 261 -1.47 11.92 -6.12
CA ALA A 261 -2.69 11.91 -5.31
C ALA A 261 -3.14 13.30 -4.78
N GLY A 262 -2.33 14.33 -5.00
CA GLY A 262 -2.54 15.69 -4.47
C GLY A 262 -1.71 15.93 -3.21
N PRO A 263 -1.71 17.16 -2.67
CA PRO A 263 -1.12 17.39 -1.36
C PRO A 263 -1.82 16.49 -0.32
N LEU A 264 -1.05 16.01 0.68
CA LEU A 264 -1.63 15.52 1.93
C LEU A 264 -2.67 16.55 2.37
N PHE A 265 -3.93 16.12 2.46
CA PHE A 265 -5.06 17.02 2.61
C PHE A 265 -4.81 18.06 3.70
N VAL A 266 -4.93 19.35 3.35
CA VAL A 266 -4.87 20.45 4.32
C VAL A 266 -6.04 20.31 5.29
N GLU A 267 -5.73 20.31 6.58
CA GLU A 267 -6.68 20.23 7.68
C GLU A 267 -7.83 21.23 7.52
N CYS A 268 -8.98 20.88 8.07
CA CYS A 268 -10.11 21.77 8.12
C CYS A 268 -9.93 22.77 9.27
N ASP A 269 -9.89 24.07 8.99
CA ASP A 269 -9.79 25.13 10.01
C ASP A 269 -10.90 25.07 11.08
N PHE A 270 -12.11 24.58 10.73
CA PHE A 270 -13.19 24.38 11.70
C PHE A 270 -12.96 23.15 12.58
N LEU A 271 -12.38 22.08 12.03
CA LEU A 271 -11.95 20.91 12.80
C LEU A 271 -10.81 21.31 13.75
N GLN A 272 -9.81 22.07 13.27
CA GLN A 272 -8.74 22.63 14.07
C GLN A 272 -9.27 23.51 15.19
N ARG A 273 -10.22 24.42 14.93
CA ARG A 273 -10.85 25.24 15.98
C ARG A 273 -11.61 24.41 17.02
N ASN A 274 -12.26 23.31 16.64
CA ASN A 274 -12.91 22.42 17.61
C ASN A 274 -11.90 21.62 18.44
N LEU A 275 -10.71 21.34 17.89
CA LEU A 275 -9.58 20.75 18.61
C LEU A 275 -8.95 21.78 19.58
N ASP A 276 -8.75 23.01 19.12
CA ASP A 276 -8.20 24.13 19.89
C ASP A 276 -9.09 24.55 21.08
N LEU A 277 -10.41 24.29 21.02
CA LEU A 277 -11.37 24.53 22.10
C LEU A 277 -11.34 23.47 23.22
N GLY A 278 -10.33 22.61 23.26
CA GLY A 278 -10.09 21.66 24.35
C GLY A 278 -10.43 20.20 24.02
N VAL A 279 -10.69 19.87 22.76
CA VAL A 279 -10.60 18.49 22.27
C VAL A 279 -9.15 18.28 21.88
N GLN A 280 -8.31 17.79 22.80
CA GLN A 280 -6.87 17.60 22.58
C GLN A 280 -6.56 17.09 21.18
N GLU A 281 -5.62 17.76 20.50
CA GLU A 281 -5.15 17.41 19.16
C GLU A 281 -4.86 15.90 19.01
N PRO A 282 -5.51 15.18 18.08
CA PRO A 282 -5.07 13.83 17.70
C PRO A 282 -4.00 13.86 16.60
N TRP A 283 -3.70 15.04 16.04
CA TRP A 283 -2.90 15.18 14.83
C TRP A 283 -1.88 16.30 15.02
N GLY A 284 -0.66 15.93 15.39
CA GLY A 284 0.46 16.66 14.81
C GLY A 284 0.45 16.39 13.31
N ARG A 285 1.02 17.31 12.50
CA ARG A 285 1.58 16.95 11.18
C ARG A 285 2.19 15.55 11.30
N PRO A 286 2.10 14.65 10.30
CA PRO A 286 2.75 13.34 10.36
C PRO A 286 4.25 13.57 10.58
N SER A 287 4.62 13.68 11.84
CA SER A 287 5.98 13.73 12.28
C SER A 287 6.43 12.31 12.06
N THR A 288 7.57 12.19 11.41
CA THR A 288 8.30 10.95 11.15
C THR A 288 8.32 10.00 12.35
N GLY A 289 8.14 10.50 13.58
CA GLY A 289 8.02 9.74 14.83
C GLY A 289 6.93 8.66 14.86
N ARG A 290 5.74 8.84 14.29
CA ARG A 290 4.66 7.82 14.39
C ARG A 290 4.96 6.56 13.59
N THR A 291 5.56 6.69 12.41
CA THR A 291 5.94 5.53 11.59
C THR A 291 7.10 4.75 12.21
N LEU A 292 8.04 5.45 12.87
CA LEU A 292 9.14 4.81 13.59
C LEU A 292 8.64 3.93 14.74
N ALA A 293 7.63 4.39 15.49
CA ALA A 293 7.01 3.59 16.55
C ALA A 293 6.35 2.32 16.00
N LEU A 294 5.62 2.41 14.87
CA LEU A 294 4.99 1.24 14.26
C LEU A 294 6.02 0.19 13.80
N ALA A 295 7.13 0.61 13.20
CA ALA A 295 8.18 -0.31 12.76
C ALA A 295 8.87 -1.03 13.94
N ALA A 296 9.22 -0.28 14.98
CA ALA A 296 9.78 -0.86 16.20
C ALA A 296 8.80 -1.85 16.85
N ASN A 297 7.51 -1.52 16.86
CA ASN A 297 6.49 -2.37 17.44
C ASN A 297 6.20 -3.62 16.61
N LEU A 298 6.25 -3.56 15.28
CA LEU A 298 6.18 -4.75 14.43
C LEU A 298 7.35 -5.70 14.70
N ALA A 299 8.56 -5.17 14.80
CA ALA A 299 9.75 -5.95 15.14
C ALA A 299 9.64 -6.58 16.55
N ALA A 300 9.12 -5.84 17.52
CA ALA A 300 8.86 -6.35 18.87
C ALA A 300 7.78 -7.45 18.87
N THR A 301 6.67 -7.25 18.18
CA THR A 301 5.59 -8.24 18.03
C THR A 301 6.08 -9.52 17.36
N TYR A 302 6.89 -9.41 16.30
CA TYR A 302 7.49 -10.58 15.66
C TYR A 302 8.37 -11.37 16.63
N ARG A 303 9.29 -10.69 17.35
CA ARG A 303 10.17 -11.31 18.35
C ARG A 303 9.42 -11.95 19.51
N ALA A 304 8.28 -11.39 19.90
CA ALA A 304 7.38 -11.94 20.91
C ALA A 304 6.50 -13.10 20.39
N GLY A 305 6.80 -13.64 19.19
CA GLY A 305 6.05 -14.75 18.60
C GLY A 305 4.62 -14.38 18.20
N GLY A 306 4.36 -13.11 17.86
CA GLY A 306 3.09 -12.68 17.29
C GLY A 306 2.86 -13.20 15.88
N PHE A 307 3.95 -13.35 15.09
CA PHE A 307 3.92 -13.78 13.69
C PHE A 307 4.90 -14.94 13.42
N PRO A 308 4.70 -16.12 14.03
CA PRO A 308 5.72 -17.18 14.03
C PRO A 308 6.04 -17.73 12.63
N ASN A 309 5.11 -17.63 11.68
CA ASN A 309 5.26 -18.14 10.32
C ASN A 309 5.56 -17.06 9.27
N ALA A 310 5.73 -15.80 9.70
CA ALA A 310 6.02 -14.71 8.81
C ALA A 310 7.40 -14.91 8.18
N VAL A 311 7.45 -14.76 6.86
CA VAL A 311 8.68 -14.74 6.06
C VAL A 311 9.08 -13.32 5.68
N GLN A 312 8.15 -12.36 5.79
CA GLN A 312 8.38 -10.95 5.50
C GLN A 312 7.45 -10.06 6.33
N VAL A 313 8.03 -9.10 7.05
CA VAL A 313 7.31 -7.97 7.66
C VAL A 313 8.01 -6.69 7.27
N GLU A 314 7.42 -5.90 6.40
CA GLU A 314 8.05 -4.74 5.78
C GLU A 314 7.22 -3.47 5.95
N ILE A 315 7.89 -2.35 6.26
CA ILE A 315 7.33 -1.01 6.11
C ILE A 315 8.11 -0.25 5.04
N SER A 316 7.42 0.24 4.02
CA SER A 316 7.95 1.19 3.05
C SER A 316 7.47 2.60 3.37
N GLN A 317 8.39 3.55 3.52
CA GLN A 317 8.09 4.95 3.79
C GLN A 317 8.86 5.88 2.86
N PRO A 318 8.27 7.01 2.44
CA PRO A 318 9.04 8.02 1.74
C PRO A 318 9.99 8.69 2.72
N TRP A 319 11.21 8.96 2.28
CA TRP A 319 12.10 9.88 2.97
C TRP A 319 12.33 11.10 2.09
N PHE A 320 11.91 12.24 2.64
CA PHE A 320 12.22 13.55 2.10
C PHE A 320 13.32 14.12 2.98
N GLY A 321 14.55 14.19 2.46
CA GLY A 321 15.61 14.90 3.15
C GLY A 321 15.17 16.36 3.38
N MET A 322 15.21 16.82 4.63
CA MET A 322 14.91 18.23 4.93
C MET A 322 15.99 19.10 4.28
N GLU A 323 15.57 20.16 3.57
CA GLU A 323 16.46 21.08 2.85
C GLU A 323 17.18 22.07 3.79
N ASP A 324 16.97 21.94 5.11
CA ASP A 324 17.01 23.09 6.01
C ASP A 324 18.37 23.41 6.64
N ASP A 325 19.47 22.79 6.20
CA ASP A 325 20.79 23.17 6.71
C ASP A 325 21.80 23.37 5.57
N GLU A 326 21.69 24.50 4.89
CA GLU A 326 22.59 24.92 3.81
C GLU A 326 24.07 25.06 4.27
N ASN A 327 24.31 25.10 5.58
CA ASN A 327 25.62 25.37 6.17
C ASN A 327 26.50 24.12 6.37
N ASP A 328 25.93 22.91 6.25
CA ASP A 328 26.70 21.66 6.33
C ASP A 328 26.85 21.04 4.92
N PRO A 329 28.05 21.13 4.31
CA PRO A 329 28.31 20.58 2.98
C PRO A 329 28.01 19.08 2.87
N GLN A 330 28.22 18.30 3.94
CA GLN A 330 27.92 16.86 3.94
C GLN A 330 26.41 16.61 4.03
N ARG A 331 25.66 17.43 4.76
CA ARG A 331 24.18 17.38 4.71
C ARG A 331 23.65 17.77 3.35
N LYS A 332 24.21 18.79 2.71
CA LYS A 332 23.83 19.21 1.35
C LYS A 332 24.11 18.13 0.32
N GLU A 333 25.27 17.48 0.39
CA GLU A 333 25.62 16.36 -0.49
C GLU A 333 24.70 15.15 -0.25
N ARG A 334 24.47 14.78 1.01
CA ARG A 334 23.48 13.74 1.36
C ARG A 334 22.09 14.09 0.86
N ALA A 335 21.64 15.33 1.03
CA ALA A 335 20.35 15.79 0.53
C ALA A 335 20.27 15.74 -1.00
N GLN A 336 21.35 15.98 -1.74
CA GLN A 336 21.38 15.82 -3.19
C GLN A 336 21.29 14.34 -3.62
N VAL A 337 22.00 13.45 -2.94
CA VAL A 337 22.03 12.01 -3.24
C VAL A 337 20.74 11.32 -2.82
N TYR A 338 20.16 11.73 -1.69
CA TYR A 338 19.05 11.06 -1.03
C TYR A 338 17.75 11.90 -1.04
N ARG A 339 17.65 12.97 -1.85
CA ARG A 339 16.48 13.87 -1.87
C ARG A 339 15.15 13.14 -2.00
N ASN A 340 15.15 12.07 -2.79
CA ASN A 340 14.01 11.18 -2.97
C ASN A 340 14.49 9.75 -2.71
N VAL A 341 14.23 9.24 -1.52
CA VAL A 341 14.52 7.85 -1.17
C VAL A 341 13.22 7.19 -0.75
N MET A 342 12.99 5.97 -1.24
CA MET A 342 12.07 5.06 -0.58
C MET A 342 12.86 4.29 0.46
N LEU A 343 12.45 4.34 1.72
CA LEU A 343 13.03 3.50 2.77
C LEU A 343 12.13 2.28 2.92
N SER A 344 12.68 1.10 2.68
CA SER A 344 12.03 -0.17 3.02
C SER A 344 12.70 -0.75 4.25
N ARG A 345 11.97 -0.90 5.35
CA ARG A 345 12.45 -1.53 6.58
C ARG A 345 11.90 -2.93 6.69
N ASP A 346 12.80 -3.92 6.66
CA ASP A 346 12.53 -5.27 7.08
C ASP A 346 12.52 -5.30 8.62
N CYS A 347 11.32 -5.46 9.19
CA CYS A 347 11.10 -5.45 10.63
C CYS A 347 11.53 -6.78 11.29
N MET A 348 11.71 -7.85 10.51
CA MET A 348 12.21 -9.13 11.04
C MET A 348 13.73 -9.12 11.14
N ALA A 349 14.41 -8.65 10.09
CA ALA A 349 15.87 -8.52 10.07
C ALA A 349 16.38 -7.25 10.80
N ASP A 350 15.46 -6.38 11.21
CA ASP A 350 15.74 -5.05 11.76
C ASP A 350 16.68 -4.21 10.86
N ASN A 351 16.48 -4.33 9.55
CA ASN A 351 17.33 -3.71 8.54
C ASN A 351 16.53 -2.69 7.72
N THR A 352 17.12 -1.53 7.46
CA THR A 352 16.54 -0.51 6.59
C THR A 352 17.31 -0.44 5.28
N LEU A 353 16.62 -0.73 4.19
CA LEU A 353 17.13 -0.65 2.83
C LEU A 353 16.72 0.69 2.20
N PRO A 354 17.66 1.62 1.97
CA PRO A 354 17.38 2.81 1.18
C PRO A 354 17.36 2.47 -0.30
N GLN A 355 16.29 2.88 -0.99
CA GLN A 355 16.15 2.82 -2.44
C GLN A 355 16.23 4.26 -2.98
N PRO A 356 17.45 4.79 -3.22
CA PRO A 356 17.61 6.15 -3.71
C PRO A 356 17.17 6.25 -5.17
N LEU A 357 16.40 7.30 -5.47
CA LEU A 357 16.12 7.71 -6.83
C LEU A 357 17.15 8.76 -7.26
N ARG A 358 18.08 8.38 -8.13
CA ARG A 358 19.14 9.25 -8.62
C ARG A 358 18.77 9.86 -9.96
N ARG A 359 19.12 11.13 -10.18
CA ARG A 359 19.09 11.74 -11.51
C ARG A 359 20.25 11.20 -12.33
N ILE A 360 19.98 10.79 -13.56
CA ILE A 360 21.00 10.24 -14.47
C ILE A 360 21.22 11.10 -15.72
N ASP A 361 20.38 12.10 -15.98
CA ASP A 361 20.56 13.06 -17.06
C ASP A 361 20.79 14.48 -16.53
N GLY A 362 21.53 15.29 -17.30
CA GLY A 362 21.78 16.70 -16.97
C GLY A 362 20.51 17.55 -16.88
N ASP A 363 19.45 17.12 -17.56
CA ASP A 363 18.12 17.75 -17.54
C ASP A 363 17.26 17.36 -16.32
N GLY A 364 17.67 16.33 -15.55
CA GLY A 364 16.92 15.80 -14.42
C GLY A 364 15.56 15.17 -14.76
N LYS A 365 15.32 14.76 -16.01
CA LYS A 365 14.08 14.11 -16.45
C LYS A 365 14.10 12.60 -16.24
N MET A 366 15.28 12.00 -16.32
CA MET A 366 15.51 10.57 -16.13
C MET A 366 16.07 10.32 -14.74
N LEU A 367 15.44 9.40 -14.03
CA LEU A 367 15.99 8.85 -12.80
C LEU A 367 16.48 7.41 -13.06
N ALA A 368 17.31 6.92 -12.15
CA ALA A 368 17.59 5.52 -11.94
C ALA A 368 17.28 5.18 -10.48
N PHE A 369 16.76 4.00 -10.23
CA PHE A 369 16.68 3.46 -8.88
C PHE A 369 16.98 1.96 -8.90
N TYR A 370 17.54 1.44 -7.81
CA TYR A 370 17.74 0.01 -7.62
C TYR A 370 16.59 -0.53 -6.80
N ASP A 371 15.92 -1.56 -7.30
CA ASP A 371 14.89 -2.24 -6.53
C ASP A 371 15.49 -3.24 -5.53
N LYS A 372 14.62 -3.90 -4.75
CA LYS A 372 15.02 -4.90 -3.74
C LYS A 372 15.71 -6.14 -4.32
N THR A 373 15.63 -6.35 -5.64
CA THR A 373 16.29 -7.47 -6.34
C THR A 373 17.65 -7.06 -6.91
N ASP A 374 18.15 -5.87 -6.54
CA ASP A 374 19.34 -5.24 -7.13
C ASP A 374 19.20 -4.98 -8.64
N THR A 375 17.96 -4.94 -9.15
CA THR A 375 17.69 -4.59 -10.54
C THR A 375 17.69 -3.07 -10.66
N CYS A 376 18.58 -2.54 -11.49
CA CYS A 376 18.61 -1.12 -11.83
C CYS A 376 17.51 -0.81 -12.84
N MET A 377 16.62 0.09 -12.46
CA MET A 377 15.48 0.52 -13.26
C MET A 377 15.67 1.99 -13.65
N ILE A 378 15.54 2.27 -14.94
CA ILE A 378 15.79 3.60 -15.50
C ILE A 378 14.54 4.09 -16.24
N GLY A 379 14.13 5.33 -15.96
CA GLY A 379 12.89 5.88 -16.49
C GLY A 379 12.65 7.32 -16.03
N LYS A 380 11.50 7.89 -16.38
CA LYS A 380 11.13 9.21 -15.85
C LYS A 380 10.89 9.10 -14.36
N ALA A 381 11.12 10.19 -13.63
CA ALA A 381 10.87 10.25 -12.19
C ALA A 381 9.51 9.67 -11.80
N GLY A 382 8.46 10.07 -12.52
CA GLY A 382 7.11 9.59 -12.27
C GLY A 382 6.91 8.10 -12.54
N ASP A 383 7.56 7.56 -13.58
CA ASP A 383 7.44 6.15 -13.95
C ASP A 383 8.22 5.24 -12.99
N LEU A 384 9.35 5.71 -12.47
CA LEU A 384 10.15 4.99 -11.49
C LEU A 384 9.62 5.08 -10.07
N LEU A 385 9.07 6.24 -9.68
CA LEU A 385 8.34 6.36 -8.44
C LEU A 385 7.09 5.49 -8.46
N HIS A 386 6.33 5.51 -9.55
CA HIS A 386 5.28 4.54 -9.81
C HIS A 386 5.88 3.13 -9.65
N TYR A 387 6.87 2.75 -10.43
CA TYR A 387 7.40 1.39 -10.35
C TYR A 387 7.88 0.97 -8.95
N ALA A 388 8.62 1.80 -8.20
CA ALA A 388 9.01 1.52 -6.82
C ALA A 388 7.79 1.42 -5.88
N GLU A 389 6.78 2.28 -6.07
CA GLU A 389 5.48 2.19 -5.40
C GLU A 389 4.64 0.98 -5.84
N TYR A 390 4.95 0.33 -6.97
CA TYR A 390 4.16 -0.77 -7.55
C TYR A 390 4.89 -2.12 -7.50
N SER A 391 6.21 -2.17 -7.40
CA SER A 391 6.99 -3.40 -7.20
C SER A 391 6.65 -4.08 -5.88
N VAL A 392 6.06 -3.34 -4.93
CA VAL A 392 5.51 -3.88 -3.68
C VAL A 392 4.00 -4.21 -3.81
N TRP A 393 3.28 -3.62 -4.77
CA TRP A 393 1.81 -3.53 -4.77
C TRP A 393 1.08 -4.13 -5.99
N ARG A 394 1.77 -4.56 -7.05
CA ARG A 394 1.15 -4.86 -8.36
C ARG A 394 1.11 -6.32 -8.77
N GLU A 395 1.23 -7.23 -7.84
CA GLU A 395 0.91 -8.62 -8.09
C GLU A 395 -0.60 -8.74 -8.35
N THR A 396 -0.97 -9.05 -9.60
CA THR A 396 -2.36 -9.26 -10.01
C THR A 396 -2.54 -10.63 -10.63
N LEU A 397 -3.67 -11.26 -10.33
CA LEU A 397 -4.08 -12.58 -10.80
C LEU A 397 -5.54 -12.47 -11.25
N TYR A 398 -5.83 -12.80 -12.51
CA TYR A 398 -7.19 -12.67 -13.12
C TYR A 398 -7.79 -11.25 -13.14
N GLY A 399 -6.94 -10.22 -13.11
CA GLY A 399 -7.35 -8.81 -13.00
C GLY A 399 -7.74 -8.38 -11.57
N ALA A 400 -7.84 -9.33 -10.63
CA ALA A 400 -7.89 -9.04 -9.21
C ALA A 400 -6.46 -8.94 -8.67
N ARG A 401 -6.20 -8.05 -7.71
CA ARG A 401 -4.87 -8.01 -7.09
C ARG A 401 -4.77 -9.15 -6.09
N MET A 402 -3.67 -9.90 -6.13
CA MET A 402 -3.40 -10.94 -5.15
C MET A 402 -2.03 -10.67 -4.56
N PRO A 403 -1.91 -10.51 -3.23
CA PRO A 403 -0.61 -10.44 -2.60
C PRO A 403 -0.01 -11.85 -2.66
N CYS A 404 0.82 -12.12 -3.66
CA CYS A 404 1.48 -13.41 -3.78
C CYS A 404 2.95 -13.26 -3.40
N CYS A 405 3.40 -14.07 -2.45
CA CYS A 405 4.84 -14.34 -2.38
C CYS A 405 5.22 -15.04 -3.71
N THR A 406 6.38 -14.71 -4.29
CA THR A 406 6.89 -15.34 -5.52
C THR A 406 6.83 -16.88 -5.48
N ASP A 407 6.94 -17.46 -4.29
CA ASP A 407 6.96 -18.90 -4.05
C ASP A 407 5.57 -19.54 -4.00
N SER A 408 4.51 -18.72 -4.05
CA SER A 408 3.11 -19.14 -3.93
C SER A 408 2.29 -18.90 -5.20
N VAL A 409 2.90 -18.32 -6.23
CA VAL A 409 2.27 -18.15 -7.54
C VAL A 409 2.12 -19.54 -8.15
N PRO A 410 0.88 -20.01 -8.42
CA PRO A 410 0.69 -21.27 -9.14
C PRO A 410 1.49 -21.23 -10.44
N SER A 411 2.17 -22.32 -10.79
CA SER A 411 3.10 -22.38 -11.93
C SER A 411 2.46 -21.99 -13.28
N ASP A 412 1.14 -22.02 -13.35
CA ASP A 412 0.29 -21.66 -14.49
C ASP A 412 -0.04 -20.17 -14.58
N VAL A 413 0.20 -19.37 -13.54
CA VAL A 413 -0.10 -17.93 -13.56
C VAL A 413 1.11 -17.14 -14.05
N ARG A 414 0.89 -16.38 -15.13
CA ARG A 414 1.83 -15.34 -15.58
C ARG A 414 1.51 -14.02 -14.91
N LEU A 415 2.42 -13.54 -14.05
CA LEU A 415 2.39 -12.16 -13.58
C LEU A 415 2.47 -11.20 -14.78
N GLN A 416 1.69 -10.12 -14.73
CA GLN A 416 1.72 -9.11 -15.78
C GLN A 416 3.15 -8.59 -15.92
N ALA A 417 3.68 -8.62 -17.15
CA ALA A 417 5.06 -8.20 -17.40
C ALA A 417 5.28 -6.79 -16.86
N THR A 418 6.38 -6.64 -16.14
CA THR A 418 6.97 -5.37 -15.74
C THR A 418 6.90 -4.41 -16.93
N PRO A 419 6.52 -3.12 -16.75
CA PRO A 419 6.64 -2.16 -17.85
C PRO A 419 8.02 -2.25 -18.48
N SER A 420 8.14 -2.02 -19.79
CA SER A 420 9.43 -2.09 -20.49
C SER A 420 10.33 -0.94 -20.02
N PHE A 421 11.05 -1.16 -18.93
CA PHE A 421 12.13 -0.30 -18.48
C PHE A 421 13.41 -0.74 -19.14
N MET A 422 14.32 0.21 -19.34
CA MET A 422 15.65 -0.11 -19.81
C MET A 422 16.40 -0.81 -18.70
N SER A 423 16.86 -2.03 -18.97
CA SER A 423 17.74 -2.75 -18.07
C SER A 423 19.08 -2.03 -17.90
N ARG A 424 19.80 -2.36 -16.84
CA ARG A 424 21.16 -1.88 -16.58
C ARG A 424 22.07 -2.02 -17.81
N GLU A 425 22.02 -3.18 -18.48
CA GLU A 425 22.85 -3.50 -19.64
C GLU A 425 22.44 -2.69 -20.88
N GLU A 426 21.13 -2.53 -21.11
CA GLU A 426 20.61 -1.72 -22.21
C GLU A 426 20.97 -0.24 -22.04
N TRP A 427 20.97 0.29 -20.82
CA TRP A 427 21.41 1.66 -20.56
C TRP A 427 22.92 1.83 -20.74
N GLN A 428 23.73 0.90 -20.25
CA GLN A 428 25.19 0.93 -20.49
C GLN A 428 25.53 0.95 -21.98
N LYS A 429 24.72 0.32 -22.83
CA LYS A 429 24.89 0.35 -24.29
C LYS A 429 24.45 1.68 -24.92
N GLN A 430 23.55 2.41 -24.28
CA GLN A 430 22.91 3.62 -24.85
C GLN A 430 23.40 4.93 -24.26
N SER A 431 24.13 4.90 -23.14
CA SER A 431 24.47 6.07 -22.34
C SER A 431 25.98 6.32 -22.31
N GLU A 432 26.37 7.59 -22.50
CA GLU A 432 27.74 8.06 -22.27
C GLU A 432 28.02 8.31 -20.77
N PHE A 433 27.03 8.14 -19.89
CA PHE A 433 27.13 8.45 -18.46
C PHE A 433 27.54 7.24 -17.62
N VAL A 434 28.46 7.47 -16.68
CA VAL A 434 28.90 6.52 -15.68
C VAL A 434 27.75 6.11 -14.75
N MET A 435 27.52 4.80 -14.62
CA MET A 435 26.64 4.24 -13.59
C MET A 435 27.39 3.87 -12.32
N ILE A 436 26.66 3.86 -11.22
CA ILE A 436 27.17 3.70 -9.85
C ILE A 436 26.43 2.49 -9.26
N GLY A 437 27.16 1.52 -8.70
CA GLY A 437 26.64 0.31 -8.05
C GLY A 437 26.85 0.34 -6.53
N TRP A 438 26.38 -0.69 -5.83
CA TRP A 438 26.66 -0.88 -4.41
C TRP A 438 27.84 -1.83 -4.20
N ARG A 439 28.71 -1.51 -3.25
CA ARG A 439 29.77 -2.41 -2.79
C ARG A 439 29.72 -2.50 -1.28
N GLU A 440 29.60 -3.71 -0.76
CA GLU A 440 29.84 -3.98 0.64
C GLU A 440 31.32 -3.70 0.95
N GLY A 441 31.56 -2.95 2.01
CA GLY A 441 32.89 -2.62 2.50
C GLY A 441 32.93 -2.65 4.01
N GLU A 442 34.13 -2.50 4.55
CA GLU A 442 34.36 -2.38 5.98
C GLU A 442 35.02 -1.03 6.23
N ASP A 443 34.43 -0.24 7.13
CA ASP A 443 35.00 1.03 7.56
C ASP A 443 35.06 1.04 9.09
N HIS A 444 36.26 1.17 9.66
CA HIS A 444 36.48 1.13 11.11
C HIS A 444 35.84 -0.09 11.82
N GLY A 445 35.83 -1.26 11.17
CA GLY A 445 35.24 -2.50 11.69
C GLY A 445 33.70 -2.60 11.57
N ARG A 446 33.08 -1.68 10.81
CA ARG A 446 31.63 -1.64 10.54
C ARG A 446 31.34 -1.99 9.08
N LYS A 447 30.32 -2.83 8.83
CA LYS A 447 29.89 -3.22 7.47
C LYS A 447 29.13 -2.09 6.78
N VAL A 448 29.79 -1.34 5.92
CA VAL A 448 29.20 -0.21 5.20
C VAL A 448 28.78 -0.63 3.79
N ALA A 449 27.65 -0.13 3.29
CA ALA A 449 27.31 -0.20 1.87
C ALA A 449 27.74 1.11 1.20
N ARG A 450 28.73 1.05 0.30
CA ARG A 450 29.22 2.21 -0.46
C ARG A 450 28.64 2.21 -1.86
N VAL A 451 28.30 3.39 -2.35
CA VAL A 451 27.92 3.59 -3.75
C VAL A 451 29.23 3.81 -4.52
N VAL A 452 29.61 2.91 -5.43
CA VAL A 452 30.89 2.98 -6.17
C VAL A 452 30.65 3.09 -7.68
N PRO A 453 31.43 3.90 -8.41
CA PRO A 453 31.42 3.88 -9.87
C PRO A 453 31.66 2.45 -10.37
N LEU A 454 30.93 2.03 -11.40
CA LEU A 454 31.13 0.70 -11.97
C LEU A 454 32.48 0.61 -12.70
N PRO A 455 33.09 -0.59 -12.78
CA PRO A 455 34.37 -0.77 -13.48
C PRO A 455 34.32 -0.21 -14.90
N GLY A 456 35.31 0.59 -15.28
CA GLY A 456 35.41 1.24 -16.60
C GLY A 456 34.91 2.69 -16.65
N ALA A 457 34.41 3.21 -15.53
CA ALA A 457 34.05 4.61 -15.38
C ALA A 457 35.25 5.45 -14.93
N ASP A 458 35.71 6.37 -15.78
CA ASP A 458 36.67 7.41 -15.41
C ASP A 458 35.91 8.55 -14.71
N ALA A 459 35.34 8.22 -13.54
CA ALA A 459 34.71 9.22 -12.69
C ALA A 459 35.85 9.87 -11.91
N GLY A 460 36.17 11.14 -12.18
CA GLY A 460 37.11 11.94 -11.38
C GLY A 460 36.66 12.20 -9.94
N PHE A 461 35.88 11.28 -9.36
CA PHE A 461 35.31 11.28 -8.04
C PHE A 461 36.21 10.46 -7.10
N GLU A 462 36.68 11.09 -6.02
CA GLU A 462 37.34 10.36 -4.94
C GLU A 462 36.31 9.53 -4.18
N ILE A 463 36.35 8.21 -4.37
CA ILE A 463 35.49 7.21 -3.71
C ILE A 463 35.54 7.36 -2.17
N ASP A 464 36.67 7.83 -1.65
CA ASP A 464 36.94 8.00 -0.22
C ASP A 464 36.23 9.22 0.40
N LYS A 465 35.66 10.10 -0.43
CA LYS A 465 34.88 11.26 0.00
C LYS A 465 33.37 11.02 0.02
N MET A 466 32.91 9.87 -0.45
CA MET A 466 31.48 9.57 -0.43
C MET A 466 30.96 9.33 1.00
N PRO A 467 29.78 9.86 1.36
CA PRO A 467 29.22 9.69 2.69
C PRO A 467 28.96 8.21 2.97
N LEU A 468 29.64 7.70 3.99
CA LEU A 468 29.44 6.36 4.52
C LEU A 468 28.03 6.24 5.09
N LEU A 469 27.30 5.21 4.68
CA LEU A 469 26.27 4.64 5.53
C LEU A 469 27.02 3.80 6.56
N GLU A 470 27.30 4.37 7.74
CA GLU A 470 27.94 3.60 8.81
C GLU A 470 27.16 2.31 9.05
N GLY A 471 27.87 1.19 8.94
CA GLY A 471 27.39 -0.14 9.27
C GLY A 471 27.22 -0.30 10.76
N THR A 472 26.27 0.38 11.35
CA THR A 472 25.84 0.05 12.69
C THR A 472 25.15 -1.32 12.62
N GLN A 473 25.49 -2.20 13.57
CA GLN A 473 24.45 -3.10 14.07
C GLN A 473 23.22 -2.23 14.31
N MET A 474 22.18 -2.36 13.48
CA MET A 474 20.99 -1.52 13.54
C MET A 474 20.11 -1.84 14.75
N SER A 475 20.69 -2.26 15.89
CA SER A 475 19.98 -2.31 17.16
C SER A 475 19.86 -0.88 17.72
N GLY A 476 18.73 -0.24 17.44
CA GLY A 476 18.11 0.79 18.30
C GLY A 476 18.68 2.22 18.34
N GLN A 477 19.95 2.49 18.00
CA GLN A 477 20.58 3.77 18.39
C GLN A 477 20.53 4.95 17.41
N ILE A 478 19.97 4.82 16.21
CA ILE A 478 19.78 6.00 15.32
C ILE A 478 18.69 6.95 15.84
N ILE A 479 17.92 6.60 16.87
CA ILE A 479 16.78 7.43 17.29
C ILE A 479 17.14 8.44 18.41
N GLU A 480 18.18 8.20 19.22
CA GLU A 480 18.53 9.13 20.30
C GLU A 480 19.34 10.35 19.84
N TYR A 481 20.13 10.26 18.77
CA TYR A 481 20.95 11.39 18.31
C TYR A 481 20.21 12.45 17.48
N PHE A 482 18.93 12.23 17.16
CA PHE A 482 18.14 13.14 16.31
C PHE A 482 16.87 13.67 17.00
N GLY A 483 16.75 13.46 18.31
CA GLY A 483 15.70 13.99 19.19
C GLY A 483 16.20 14.98 20.25
N GLY A 484 17.37 15.59 20.04
CA GLY A 484 17.87 16.64 20.94
C GLY A 484 17.33 18.01 20.55
N TYR A 485 16.14 18.35 21.05
CA TYR A 485 15.69 19.66 21.55
C TYR A 485 14.16 19.60 21.71
N LEU A 486 13.72 19.20 22.90
CA LEU A 486 12.54 19.77 23.56
C LEU A 486 13.03 20.80 24.58
#